data_AF-A0A7V9M7C3-F1
#
_entry.id   AF-A0A7V9M7C3-F1
#
_cell.length_a   1.000
_cell.length_b   1.000
_cell.length_c   1.000
_cell.angle_alpha   90.00
_cell.angle_beta   90.00
_cell.angle_gamma   90.00
#
_symmetry.space_group_name_H-M   'P 1'
#
loop_
_entity.id
_entity.type
_entity.pdbx_description
1 polymer ?
#
loop_
_entity_poly.entity_id
_entity_poly.type
_entity_poly.pdbx_seq_one_letter_code
_entity_poly.pdbx_strand_id
1 'polypeptide(L)' 'VLRCSLSAEPDGWHVTPAPKQGSHILTSMLGARALALVPAGEGELGSGSRVAVELLSSW' A
#
# COMPACT_ATOMS: atom_id res chain seq x y z
N VAL A 1 -5.17 -3.77 -5.57
CA VAL A 1 -3.90 -3.23 -5.04
C VAL A 1 -4.15 -1.93 -4.29
N LEU A 2 -3.34 -1.63 -3.28
CA LEU A 2 -3.36 -0.36 -2.55
C LEU A 2 -2.06 0.40 -2.80
N ARG A 3 -2.15 1.70 -3.09
CA ARG A 3 -1.00 2.60 -3.17
C ARG A 3 -0.60 3.03 -1.77
N CYS A 4 0.66 2.81 -1.43
CA CYS A 4 1.15 2.96 -0.07
C CYS A 4 2.45 3.76 0.00
N SER A 5 2.62 4.52 1.07
CA SER A 5 3.95 4.90 1.54
C SER A 5 4.62 3.68 2.21
N LEU A 6 5.94 3.73 2.33
CA LEU A 6 6.77 2.65 2.89
C LEU A 6 7.66 3.23 3.99
N SER A 7 7.70 2.61 5.17
CA SER A 7 8.63 2.94 6.25
C SER A 7 9.35 1.68 6.75
N ALA A 8 10.59 1.84 7.20
CA ALA A 8 11.34 0.81 7.89
C ALA A 8 11.09 0.96 9.39
N GLU A 9 10.59 -0.09 10.02
CA GLU A 9 10.34 -0.19 11.45
C GLU A 9 11.22 -1.29 12.07
N PRO A 10 11.35 -1.37 13.41
CA PRO A 10 12.19 -2.39 14.07
C PRO A 10 11.82 -3.84 13.75
N ASP A 11 10.56 -4.11 13.41
CA ASP A 11 10.04 -5.43 13.06
C ASP A 11 9.93 -5.67 11.53
N GLY A 12 10.43 -4.74 10.72
CA GLY A 12 10.55 -4.88 9.28
C GLY A 12 9.91 -3.74 8.51
N TRP A 13 9.51 -4.01 7.26
CA TRP A 13 8.89 -3.02 6.39
C TRP A 13 7.40 -2.87 6.67
N HIS A 14 6.96 -1.63 6.84
CA HIS A 14 5.55 -1.28 7.01
C HIS A 14 5.06 -0.45 5.83
N VAL A 15 3.80 -0.66 5.47
CA VAL A 15 3.13 0.13 4.44
C VAL A 15 1.90 0.81 5.00
N THR A 16 1.74 2.09 4.69
CA THR A 16 0.51 2.84 5.02
C THR A 16 -0.23 3.17 3.73
N PRO A 17 -1.50 2.73 3.56
CA PRO A 17 -2.25 3.03 2.35
C PRO A 17 -2.63 4.50 2.28
N ALA A 18 -2.65 5.09 1.08
CA ALA A 18 -3.18 6.42 0.88
C ALA A 18 -4.69 6.46 1.22
N PRO A 19 -5.23 7.57 1.76
CA PRO A 19 -6.60 7.62 2.30
C PRO A 19 -7.72 7.30 1.29
N LYS A 20 -7.48 7.54 -0.01
CA LYS A 20 -8.43 7.26 -1.09
C LYS A 20 -7.76 6.42 -2.16
N GLN A 21 -8.44 5.37 -2.61
CA GLN A 21 -7.87 4.33 -3.49
C GLN A 21 -8.68 4.13 -4.79
N GLY A 22 -9.62 5.02 -5.09
CA GLY A 22 -10.34 5.01 -6.36
C GLY A 22 -9.37 5.20 -7.53
N SER A 23 -9.56 4.44 -8.61
CA SER A 23 -8.71 4.53 -9.81
C SER A 23 -8.69 5.91 -10.46
N HIS A 24 -9.78 6.67 -10.31
CA HIS A 24 -9.90 8.06 -10.78
C HIS A 24 -9.17 9.08 -9.89
N ILE A 25 -8.58 8.66 -8.76
CA ILE A 25 -7.88 9.54 -7.82
C ILE A 25 -6.37 9.39 -8.02
N LEU A 26 -5.82 10.06 -9.03
CA LEU A 26 -4.38 9.98 -9.33
C LEU A 26 -3.51 10.55 -8.20
N THR A 27 -4.02 11.50 -7.41
CA THR A 27 -3.30 12.06 -6.25
C THR A 27 -2.95 11.01 -5.19
N SER A 28 -3.59 9.84 -5.20
CA SER A 28 -3.21 8.70 -4.35
C SER A 28 -1.84 8.10 -4.68
N MET A 29 -1.24 8.45 -5.84
CA MET A 29 0.12 8.10 -6.20
C MET A 29 1.17 9.05 -5.59
N LEU A 30 0.78 10.24 -5.12
CA LEU A 30 1.72 11.18 -4.51
C LEU A 30 2.26 10.59 -3.19
N GLY A 31 3.57 10.40 -3.12
CA GLY A 31 4.23 9.76 -1.98
C GLY A 31 4.08 8.23 -1.92
N ALA A 32 3.40 7.62 -2.89
CA ALA A 32 3.36 6.17 -2.99
C ALA A 32 4.73 5.64 -3.40
N ARG A 33 5.25 4.70 -2.62
CA ARG A 33 6.54 4.03 -2.87
C ARG A 33 6.39 2.53 -3.12
N ALA A 34 5.22 1.98 -2.85
CA ALA A 34 4.89 0.60 -3.07
C ALA A 34 3.40 0.40 -3.40
N LEU A 35 3.09 -0.76 -3.96
CA LEU A 35 1.75 -1.29 -4.11
C LEU A 35 1.59 -2.50 -3.19
N ALA A 36 0.64 -2.45 -2.26
CA ALA A 36 0.23 -3.63 -1.51
C ALA A 36 -0.73 -4.49 -2.35
N LEU A 37 -0.39 -5.76 -2.51
CA LEU A 37 -1.19 -6.74 -3.23
C LEU A 37 -2.16 -7.42 -2.26
N VAL A 38 -3.40 -6.96 -2.26
CA VAL A 38 -4.47 -7.55 -1.46
C VAL A 38 -5.17 -8.61 -2.31
N PRO A 39 -5.29 -9.86 -1.82
CA PRO A 39 -6.04 -10.91 -2.51
C PRO A 39 -7.50 -10.47 -2.79
N ALA A 40 -8.05 -10.92 -3.91
CA ALA A 40 -9.47 -10.69 -4.19
C ALA A 40 -10.34 -11.48 -3.19
N GLY A 41 -11.38 -10.84 -2.68
CA GLY A 41 -12.30 -11.40 -1.70
C GLY A 41 -13.15 -10.31 -1.06
N GLU A 42 -14.10 -10.73 -0.23
CA GLU A 42 -14.91 -9.82 0.59
C GLU A 42 -14.29 -9.63 1.97
N GLY A 43 -14.57 -8.49 2.61
CA GLY A 43 -14.12 -8.18 3.96
C GLY A 43 -13.07 -7.07 4.04
N GLU A 44 -12.52 -6.90 5.24
CA GLU A 44 -11.53 -5.87 5.57
C GLU A 44 -10.17 -6.51 5.91
N LEU A 45 -9.09 -5.85 5.48
CA LEU A 45 -7.74 -6.21 5.87
C LEU A 45 -7.37 -5.46 7.15
N GLY A 46 -7.21 -6.17 8.27
CA GLY A 46 -6.85 -5.58 9.56
C GLY A 46 -5.41 -5.04 9.58
N SER A 47 -5.16 -4.03 10.41
CA SER A 47 -3.82 -3.51 10.66
C SER A 47 -2.87 -4.62 11.16
N GLY A 48 -1.61 -4.59 10.73
CA GLY A 48 -0.61 -5.62 11.03
C GLY A 48 -0.71 -6.89 10.17
N SER A 49 -1.72 -7.00 9.30
CA SER A 49 -1.80 -8.11 8.35
C SER A 49 -0.61 -8.08 7.38
N ARG A 50 0.02 -9.22 7.16
CA ARG A 50 1.10 -9.35 6.17
C ARG A 50 0.54 -9.35 4.75
N VAL A 51 1.15 -8.57 3.88
CA VAL A 51 0.81 -8.48 2.45
C VAL A 51 2.08 -8.56 1.61
N ALA A 52 1.94 -9.08 0.40
CA ALA A 52 2.97 -8.92 -0.61
C ALA A 52 3.00 -7.45 -1.07
N VAL A 53 4.21 -6.94 -1.32
CA VAL A 53 4.43 -5.57 -1.76
C VAL A 53 5.26 -5.56 -3.04
N GLU A 54 4.82 -4.78 -4.02
CA GLU A 54 5.62 -4.42 -5.18
C GLU A 54 6.19 -3.02 -4.97
N LEU A 55 7.51 -2.89 -5.01
CA LEU A 55 8.15 -1.58 -4.92
C LEU A 55 7.96 -0.81 -6.22
N LEU A 56 7.57 0.45 -6.10
CA LEU A 56 7.53 1.34 -7.25
C LEU A 56 8.95 1.82 -7.52
N SER A 57 9.46 1.55 -8.73
CA SER A 57 10.70 2.16 -9.22
C SER A 57 10.56 3.67 -9.20
N SER A 58 11.64 4.37 -8.85
CA SER A 58 11.67 5.84 -8.79
C SER A 58 11.18 6.48 -10.09
N TRP A 59 10.34 7.52 -9.93
CA TRP A 59 10.31 8.65 -10.86
C TRP A 59 11.52 9.54 -10.57
#